data_AF-A0A1B9IH57-F1
#
_entry.id   AF-A0A1B9IH57-F1
#
_cell.length_a   1.000
_cell.length_b   1.000
_cell.length_c   1.000
_cell.angle_alpha   90.00
_cell.angle_beta   90.00
_cell.angle_gamma   90.00
#
_symmetry.space_group_name_H-M   'P 1'
#
loop_
_entity.id
_entity.type
_entity.pdbx_description
1 polymer ?
#
loop_
_entity_poly.entity_id
_entity_poly.type
_entity_poly.pdbx_seq_one_letter_code
_entity_poly.pdbx_strand_id
1 'polypeptide(L)'
;MTAAVAPIPPPFFSPYLDDQCNKINSKPVPWEGYQRAKLLSADELSLLKSLNKLPQGQRSTVFATQGQQYAKLYIDLLRKLQRVDTVQAVLVSINDMLQSDPSTISLYHNLSSTETPEDPYGPLVKCLSMEEEFAVLGSLRILALLIATDPKLFPQSLISTLLGSLQTLLNGTRQPLWEVAAQVLSAILGRKQFRQAVWDEESCISGLVKSLKTNPNPQAQYWAITSIWQLSFEQTAAEGLDKKFDIVAILTNVAKGAVKEKVQRVVVATLRNLLAIAPSQNLPSMFVAKLLPFVVSLQSRKWSDEEIVEDLDYLKEELKTRLDGLSTYDEYISELESGHLVWSPAHETEDFWKENGMRIGQESDGKAIRRLIELLTTSKDPLVLAVALHDIGQFIKWGGDKSKKTIDNFNGKTKVMELMGHENADVRYQALMTVQRLMSQHWTK
;
A
#
# COMPACT_ATOMS: atom_id res chain seq x y z
N MET A 1 -33.07 3.98 16.17
CA MET A 1 -32.44 4.98 15.29
C MET A 1 -31.04 5.22 15.80
N THR A 2 -30.06 4.48 15.29
CA THR A 2 -28.65 4.76 15.54
C THR A 2 -28.32 6.06 14.81
N ALA A 3 -28.07 7.14 15.55
CA ALA A 3 -27.55 8.37 14.96
C ALA A 3 -26.27 8.01 14.21
N ALA A 4 -26.30 8.09 12.88
CA ALA A 4 -25.10 7.91 12.08
C ALA A 4 -24.10 8.99 12.52
N VAL A 5 -22.97 8.57 13.09
CA VAL A 5 -21.89 9.48 13.47
C VAL A 5 -21.47 10.22 12.21
N ALA A 6 -21.51 11.55 12.23
CA ALA A 6 -21.09 12.35 11.10
C ALA A 6 -19.60 12.04 10.79
N PRO A 7 -19.24 11.77 9.52
CA PRO A 7 -17.88 11.42 9.18
C PRO A 7 -16.94 12.58 9.54
N ILE A 8 -15.88 12.25 10.29
CA ILE A 8 -14.88 13.24 10.71
C ILE A 8 -14.05 13.61 9.48
N PRO A 9 -13.90 14.91 9.14
CA PRO A 9 -13.01 15.38 8.10
C PRO A 9 -11.60 14.80 8.24
N PRO A 10 -11.00 14.27 7.16
CA PRO A 10 -9.63 13.77 7.23
C PRO A 10 -8.69 14.93 7.55
N PRO A 11 -7.70 14.74 8.45
CA PRO A 11 -6.71 15.78 8.71
C PRO A 11 -5.91 16.03 7.43
N PHE A 12 -5.73 17.31 7.10
CA PHE A 12 -4.97 17.72 5.92
C PHE A 12 -3.97 18.80 6.33
N PHE A 13 -2.69 18.58 6.03
CA PHE A 13 -1.61 19.49 6.38
C PHE A 13 -0.63 19.64 5.21
N SER A 14 -0.51 20.86 4.68
CA SER A 14 0.47 21.18 3.65
C SER A 14 0.85 22.66 3.75
N PRO A 15 1.94 22.99 4.47
CA PRO A 15 2.43 24.37 4.58
C PRO A 15 2.69 25.01 3.21
N TYR A 16 3.08 24.19 2.24
CA TYR A 16 3.27 24.60 0.84
C TYR A 16 1.97 25.11 0.21
N LEU A 17 0.89 24.31 0.32
CA LEU A 17 -0.40 24.69 -0.25
C LEU A 17 -1.04 25.85 0.53
N ASP A 18 -0.84 25.91 1.84
CA ASP A 18 -1.34 26.99 2.69
C ASP A 18 -0.64 28.32 2.36
N ASP A 19 0.67 28.32 2.13
CA ASP A 19 1.41 29.50 1.65
C ASP A 19 0.90 29.97 0.27
N GLN A 20 0.64 29.04 -0.66
CA GLN A 20 0.03 29.39 -1.94
C GLN A 20 -1.38 29.98 -1.78
N CYS A 21 -2.22 29.42 -0.90
CA CYS A 21 -3.53 29.98 -0.59
C CYS A 21 -3.42 31.43 -0.10
N ASN A 22 -2.50 31.70 0.83
CA ASN A 22 -2.29 33.04 1.39
C ASN A 22 -1.82 34.03 0.30
N LYS A 23 -0.89 33.60 -0.56
CA LYS A 23 -0.42 34.42 -1.69
C LYS A 23 -1.54 34.77 -2.66
N ILE A 24 -2.42 33.82 -2.99
CA ILE A 24 -3.56 34.05 -3.88
C ILE A 24 -4.58 34.97 -3.21
N ASN A 25 -4.92 34.72 -1.94
CA ASN A 25 -5.87 35.53 -1.18
C ASN A 25 -5.41 36.99 -1.02
N SER A 26 -4.10 37.24 -1.00
CA SER A 26 -3.54 38.60 -0.92
C SER A 26 -3.68 39.42 -2.23
N LYS A 27 -3.96 38.75 -3.36
CA LYS A 27 -4.08 39.41 -4.66
C LYS A 27 -5.55 39.67 -4.99
N PRO A 28 -5.99 40.91 -5.17
CA PRO A 28 -7.37 41.20 -5.51
C PRO A 28 -7.67 40.72 -6.93
N VAL A 29 -8.78 39.99 -7.09
CA VAL A 29 -9.32 39.61 -8.40
C VAL A 29 -10.25 40.72 -8.91
N PRO A 30 -10.09 41.19 -10.17
CA PRO A 30 -10.90 42.27 -10.72
C PRO A 30 -12.30 41.77 -11.16
N TRP A 31 -13.12 41.34 -10.21
CA TRP A 31 -14.45 40.76 -10.44
C TRP A 31 -15.39 41.67 -11.25
N GLU A 32 -15.30 42.99 -11.10
CA GLU A 32 -16.05 43.96 -11.89
C GLU A 32 -15.69 43.91 -13.38
N GLY A 33 -14.42 43.64 -13.70
CA GLY A 33 -13.97 43.44 -15.07
C GLY A 33 -14.64 42.22 -15.69
N TYR A 34 -14.70 41.13 -14.95
CA TYR A 34 -15.34 39.89 -15.38
C TYR A 34 -16.87 40.02 -15.50
N GLN A 35 -17.52 40.82 -14.65
CA GLN A 35 -18.94 41.16 -14.81
C GLN A 35 -19.18 41.99 -16.09
N ARG A 36 -18.37 43.01 -16.35
CA ARG A 36 -18.46 43.81 -17.60
C ARG A 36 -18.24 42.95 -18.85
N ALA A 37 -17.41 41.92 -18.75
CA ALA A 37 -17.19 40.93 -19.79
C ALA A 37 -18.32 39.87 -19.90
N LYS A 38 -19.41 40.01 -19.14
CA LYS A 38 -20.56 39.09 -19.09
C LYS A 38 -20.23 37.67 -18.63
N LEU A 39 -19.14 37.50 -17.87
CA LEU A 39 -18.77 36.21 -17.27
C LEU A 39 -19.37 36.03 -15.86
N LEU A 40 -19.76 37.12 -15.21
CA LEU A 40 -20.49 37.11 -13.94
C LEU A 40 -21.79 37.92 -14.06
N SER A 41 -22.84 37.46 -13.39
CA SER A 41 -24.06 38.22 -13.19
C SER A 41 -23.87 39.31 -12.13
N ALA A 42 -24.82 40.25 -12.05
CA ALA A 42 -24.81 41.27 -11.00
C ALA A 42 -24.99 40.67 -9.59
N ASP A 43 -25.81 39.63 -9.46
CA ASP A 43 -26.07 38.97 -8.18
C ASP A 43 -24.83 38.20 -7.69
N GLU A 44 -24.14 37.49 -8.60
CA GLU A 44 -22.89 36.79 -8.28
C GLU A 44 -21.80 37.75 -7.84
N LEU A 45 -21.66 38.89 -8.54
CA LEU A 45 -20.71 39.93 -8.14
C LEU A 45 -21.06 40.51 -6.76
N SER A 46 -22.36 40.71 -6.48
CA SER A 46 -22.82 41.22 -5.19
C SER A 46 -22.45 40.26 -4.05
N LEU A 47 -22.67 38.95 -4.24
CA LEU A 47 -22.31 37.91 -3.27
C LEU A 47 -20.79 37.87 -3.02
N LEU A 48 -19.97 37.91 -4.08
CA LEU A 48 -18.51 37.95 -3.93
C LEU A 48 -18.05 39.19 -3.16
N LYS A 49 -18.67 40.35 -3.42
CA LYS A 49 -18.35 41.61 -2.71
C LYS A 49 -18.76 41.60 -1.24
N SER A 50 -19.85 40.93 -0.87
CA SER A 50 -20.27 40.91 0.54
C SER A 50 -19.26 40.23 1.45
N LEU A 51 -18.58 39.17 0.99
CA LEU A 51 -17.55 38.50 1.79
C LEU A 51 -16.22 39.24 1.81
N ASN A 52 -15.86 39.93 0.74
CA ASN A 52 -14.61 40.72 0.68
C ASN A 52 -14.57 41.87 1.70
N LYS A 53 -15.74 42.38 2.10
CA LYS A 53 -15.86 43.42 3.13
C LYS A 53 -15.67 42.91 4.55
N LEU A 54 -15.73 41.60 4.75
CA LEU A 54 -15.72 40.99 6.08
C LEU A 54 -14.35 40.35 6.37
N PRO A 55 -13.81 40.54 7.59
CA PRO A 55 -12.69 39.74 8.09
C PRO A 55 -13.04 38.25 8.05
N GLN A 56 -12.04 37.40 7.82
CA GLN A 56 -12.21 35.95 7.68
C GLN A 56 -12.98 35.32 8.85
N GLY A 57 -12.65 35.70 10.10
CA GLY A 57 -13.33 35.21 11.29
C GLY A 57 -14.80 35.60 11.45
N GLN A 58 -15.31 36.54 10.64
CA GLN A 58 -16.73 36.95 10.64
C GLN A 58 -17.54 36.32 9.50
N ARG A 59 -16.90 35.57 8.60
CA ARG A 59 -17.57 34.95 7.44
C ARG A 59 -18.46 33.78 7.83
N SER A 60 -18.16 33.09 8.94
CA SER A 60 -18.97 31.97 9.46
C SER A 60 -20.43 32.37 9.71
N THR A 61 -20.70 33.57 10.23
CA THR A 61 -22.07 34.07 10.45
C THR A 61 -22.84 34.25 9.14
N VAL A 62 -22.15 34.67 8.07
CA VAL A 62 -22.76 34.78 6.74
C VAL A 62 -23.03 33.39 6.18
N PHE A 63 -22.10 32.45 6.32
CA PHE A 63 -22.29 31.07 5.86
C PHE A 63 -23.42 30.36 6.60
N ALA A 64 -23.66 30.66 7.87
CA ALA A 64 -24.77 30.10 8.63
C ALA A 64 -26.15 30.49 8.05
N THR A 65 -26.27 31.63 7.36
CA THR A 65 -27.56 32.12 6.82
C THR A 65 -27.66 32.00 5.30
N GLN A 66 -26.55 32.16 4.58
CA GLN A 66 -26.50 32.20 3.12
C GLN A 66 -25.62 31.10 2.51
N GLY A 67 -25.14 30.14 3.30
CA GLY A 67 -24.14 29.17 2.87
C GLY A 67 -24.55 28.38 1.62
N GLN A 68 -25.82 28.00 1.48
CA GLN A 68 -26.33 27.30 0.30
C GLN A 68 -26.10 28.12 -0.99
N GLN A 69 -26.32 29.44 -0.91
CA GLN A 69 -26.13 30.34 -2.06
C GLN A 69 -24.65 30.45 -2.42
N TYR A 70 -23.75 30.52 -1.43
CA TYR A 70 -22.30 30.56 -1.67
C TYR A 70 -21.74 29.24 -2.20
N ALA A 71 -22.16 28.10 -1.64
CA ALA A 71 -21.76 26.79 -2.15
C ALA A 71 -22.16 26.62 -3.62
N LYS A 72 -23.41 26.96 -3.97
CA LYS A 72 -23.89 26.96 -5.35
C LYS A 72 -23.12 27.93 -6.23
N LEU A 73 -22.94 29.18 -5.78
CA LEU A 73 -22.16 30.20 -6.48
C LEU A 73 -20.77 29.68 -6.84
N TYR A 74 -20.01 29.14 -5.87
CA TYR A 74 -18.64 28.71 -6.14
C TYR A 74 -18.57 27.56 -7.14
N ILE A 75 -19.44 26.56 -7.04
CA ILE A 75 -19.49 25.45 -7.99
C ILE A 75 -19.90 25.94 -9.40
N ASP A 76 -20.88 26.85 -9.50
CA ASP A 76 -21.30 27.44 -10.79
C ASP A 76 -20.18 28.33 -11.39
N LEU A 77 -19.43 29.07 -10.56
CA LEU A 77 -18.25 29.84 -11.00
C LEU A 77 -17.14 28.92 -11.54
N LEU A 78 -16.80 27.81 -10.85
CA LEU A 78 -15.81 26.83 -11.36
C LEU A 78 -16.25 26.18 -12.66
N ARG A 79 -17.55 25.98 -12.85
CA ARG A 79 -18.10 25.41 -14.09
C ARG A 79 -17.83 26.34 -15.28
N LYS A 80 -18.13 27.63 -15.15
CA LYS A 80 -18.12 28.58 -16.27
C LYS A 80 -16.81 29.36 -16.45
N LEU A 81 -16.06 29.61 -15.38
CA LEU A 81 -14.82 30.37 -15.45
C LEU A 81 -13.65 29.45 -15.86
N GLN A 82 -12.70 30.03 -16.59
CA GLN A 82 -11.50 29.32 -17.06
C GLN A 82 -10.21 30.10 -16.78
N ARG A 83 -10.30 31.38 -16.42
CA ARG A 83 -9.11 32.18 -16.13
C ARG A 83 -8.51 31.74 -14.81
N VAL A 84 -7.19 31.53 -14.82
CA VAL A 84 -6.41 31.02 -13.70
C VAL A 84 -6.68 31.79 -12.40
N ASP A 85 -6.53 33.12 -12.42
CA ASP A 85 -6.76 33.98 -11.26
C ASP A 85 -8.16 33.80 -10.65
N THR A 86 -9.18 33.71 -11.50
CA THR A 86 -10.56 33.52 -11.04
C THR A 86 -10.80 32.13 -10.45
N VAL A 87 -10.31 31.07 -11.10
CA VAL A 87 -10.46 29.69 -10.61
C VAL A 87 -9.73 29.53 -9.29
N GLN A 88 -8.48 30.00 -9.21
CA GLN A 88 -7.68 29.96 -7.99
C GLN A 88 -8.37 30.69 -6.83
N ALA A 89 -8.92 31.88 -7.07
CA ALA A 89 -9.63 32.62 -6.04
C ALA A 89 -10.91 31.91 -5.56
N VAL A 90 -11.67 31.29 -6.48
CA VAL A 90 -12.86 30.49 -6.11
C VAL A 90 -12.45 29.27 -5.29
N LEU A 91 -11.38 28.55 -5.65
CA LEU A 91 -10.88 27.41 -4.87
C LEU A 91 -10.42 27.84 -3.47
N VAL A 92 -9.78 29.01 -3.34
CA VAL A 92 -9.45 29.60 -2.02
C VAL A 92 -10.71 29.90 -1.23
N SER A 93 -11.75 30.48 -1.84
CA SER A 93 -13.02 30.79 -1.17
C SER A 93 -13.77 29.53 -0.71
N ILE A 94 -13.76 28.46 -1.52
CA ILE A 94 -14.33 27.16 -1.12
C ILE A 94 -13.57 26.61 0.09
N ASN A 95 -12.23 26.63 0.04
CA ASN A 95 -11.42 26.15 1.15
C ASN A 95 -11.65 26.96 2.43
N ASP A 96 -11.72 28.29 2.33
CA ASP A 96 -12.01 29.17 3.47
C ASP A 96 -13.38 28.84 4.10
N MET A 97 -14.39 28.64 3.27
CA MET A 97 -15.73 28.26 3.74
C MET A 97 -15.72 26.91 4.47
N LEU A 98 -15.09 25.89 3.88
CA LEU A 98 -15.01 24.54 4.45
C LEU A 98 -14.18 24.47 5.73
N GLN A 99 -13.11 25.27 5.84
CA GLN A 99 -12.27 25.34 7.04
C GLN A 99 -12.91 26.15 8.16
N SER A 100 -13.63 27.22 7.83
CA SER A 100 -14.24 28.12 8.82
C SER A 100 -15.42 27.47 9.56
N ASP A 101 -16.21 26.64 8.86
CA ASP A 101 -17.38 25.98 9.43
C ASP A 101 -17.61 24.60 8.79
N PRO A 102 -17.26 23.49 9.46
CA PRO A 102 -17.48 22.14 8.96
C PRO A 102 -18.94 21.81 8.63
N SER A 103 -19.93 22.52 9.20
CA SER A 103 -21.34 22.29 8.88
C SER A 103 -21.65 22.60 7.41
N THR A 104 -20.84 23.45 6.78
CA THR A 104 -20.97 23.85 5.38
C THR A 104 -20.67 22.71 4.39
N ILE A 105 -19.95 21.66 4.81
CA ILE A 105 -19.66 20.48 3.96
C ILE A 105 -20.95 19.90 3.38
N SER A 106 -21.98 19.76 4.21
CA SER A 106 -23.29 19.21 3.81
C SER A 106 -23.97 20.03 2.73
N LEU A 107 -23.71 21.35 2.68
CA LEU A 107 -24.27 22.24 1.66
C LEU A 107 -23.76 21.88 0.27
N TYR A 108 -22.50 21.44 0.15
CA TYR A 108 -21.92 20.98 -1.10
C TYR A 108 -22.48 19.60 -1.51
N HIS A 109 -22.60 18.64 -0.58
CA HIS A 109 -23.18 17.32 -0.86
C HIS A 109 -24.64 17.38 -1.35
N ASN A 110 -25.35 18.46 -0.99
CA ASN A 110 -26.73 18.71 -1.38
C ASN A 110 -26.89 19.46 -2.71
N LEU A 111 -25.81 19.79 -3.41
CA LEU A 111 -25.88 20.49 -4.70
C LEU A 111 -26.26 19.58 -5.88
N SER A 112 -26.07 18.27 -5.76
CA SER A 112 -26.43 17.30 -6.80
C SER A 112 -27.91 17.44 -7.17
N SER A 113 -28.22 17.64 -8.45
CA SER A 113 -29.59 17.76 -8.97
C SER A 113 -29.81 16.85 -10.18
N THR A 114 -31.04 16.74 -10.68
CA THR A 114 -31.33 16.01 -11.92
C THR A 114 -30.66 16.62 -13.16
N GLU A 115 -30.46 17.94 -13.15
CA GLU A 115 -29.79 18.66 -14.24
C GLU A 115 -28.26 18.60 -14.11
N THR A 116 -27.75 18.50 -12.88
CA THR A 116 -26.32 18.47 -12.56
C THR A 116 -25.99 17.31 -11.60
N PRO A 117 -26.06 16.06 -12.07
CA PRO A 117 -25.90 14.88 -11.21
C PRO A 117 -24.48 14.72 -10.66
N GLU A 118 -23.49 15.34 -11.29
CA GLU A 118 -22.08 15.27 -10.88
C GLU A 118 -21.69 16.35 -9.85
N ASP A 119 -22.60 17.26 -9.48
CA ASP A 119 -22.28 18.30 -8.49
C ASP A 119 -22.15 17.70 -7.08
N PRO A 120 -21.20 18.20 -6.27
CA PRO A 120 -20.28 19.33 -6.54
C PRO A 120 -18.99 18.94 -7.27
N TYR A 121 -18.82 17.66 -7.63
CA TYR A 121 -17.54 17.08 -8.04
C TYR A 121 -17.10 17.45 -9.45
N GLY A 122 -18.02 17.50 -10.42
CA GLY A 122 -17.68 17.74 -11.83
C GLY A 122 -16.81 19.00 -12.05
N PRO A 123 -17.25 20.18 -11.58
CA PRO A 123 -16.46 21.41 -11.71
C PRO A 123 -15.10 21.38 -10.99
N LEU A 124 -15.00 20.68 -9.85
CA LEU A 124 -13.73 20.50 -9.13
C LEU A 124 -12.78 19.58 -9.89
N VAL A 125 -13.28 18.48 -10.44
CA VAL A 125 -12.51 17.52 -11.23
C VAL A 125 -12.02 18.14 -12.54
N LYS A 126 -12.82 18.99 -13.18
CA LYS A 126 -12.39 19.79 -14.35
C LYS A 126 -11.13 20.60 -14.07
N CYS A 127 -10.97 21.14 -12.86
CA CYS A 127 -9.79 21.92 -12.49
C CYS A 127 -8.51 21.08 -12.43
N LEU A 128 -8.60 19.76 -12.30
CA LEU A 128 -7.44 18.85 -12.30
C LEU A 128 -6.74 18.78 -13.66
N SER A 129 -7.40 19.22 -14.73
CA SER A 129 -6.85 19.30 -16.09
C SER A 129 -6.16 20.64 -16.39
N MET A 130 -6.09 21.56 -15.42
CA MET A 130 -5.41 22.84 -15.60
C MET A 130 -3.89 22.65 -15.49
N GLU A 131 -3.15 23.45 -16.26
CA GLU A 131 -1.67 23.48 -16.20
C GLU A 131 -1.16 24.04 -14.87
N GLU A 132 -1.98 24.86 -14.22
CA GLU A 132 -1.58 25.59 -13.04
C GLU A 132 -1.66 24.75 -11.77
N GLU A 133 -0.51 24.59 -11.14
CA GLU A 133 -0.31 23.68 -10.02
C GLU A 133 -1.30 23.91 -8.87
N PHE A 134 -1.50 25.16 -8.44
CA PHE A 134 -2.42 25.45 -7.34
C PHE A 134 -3.86 25.04 -7.68
N ALA A 135 -4.30 25.20 -8.94
CA ALA A 135 -5.65 24.82 -9.31
C ALA A 135 -5.86 23.30 -9.14
N VAL A 136 -4.85 22.51 -9.50
CA VAL A 136 -4.86 21.06 -9.29
C VAL A 136 -4.83 20.72 -7.81
N LEU A 137 -3.85 21.22 -7.05
CA LEU A 137 -3.67 20.87 -5.63
C LEU A 137 -4.82 21.37 -4.74
N GLY A 138 -5.31 22.59 -4.99
CA GLY A 138 -6.44 23.18 -4.29
C GLY A 138 -7.72 22.38 -4.51
N SER A 139 -7.99 21.96 -5.75
CA SER A 139 -9.12 21.08 -6.07
C SER A 139 -8.98 19.71 -5.44
N LEU A 140 -7.79 19.10 -5.47
CA LEU A 140 -7.57 17.80 -4.81
C LEU A 140 -7.83 17.87 -3.30
N ARG A 141 -7.40 18.93 -2.61
CA ARG A 141 -7.68 19.13 -1.18
C ARG A 141 -9.17 19.20 -0.90
N ILE A 142 -9.92 19.96 -1.70
CA ILE A 142 -11.38 20.09 -1.56
C ILE A 142 -12.05 18.74 -1.84
N LEU A 143 -11.65 18.06 -2.92
CA LEU A 143 -12.16 16.74 -3.29
C LEU A 143 -11.91 15.71 -2.18
N ALA A 144 -10.72 15.67 -1.59
CA ALA A 144 -10.40 14.77 -0.48
C ALA A 144 -11.40 14.91 0.66
N LEU A 145 -11.68 16.15 1.08
CA LEU A 145 -12.62 16.45 2.15
C LEU A 145 -14.05 16.04 1.79
N LEU A 146 -14.54 16.49 0.62
CA LEU A 146 -15.91 16.22 0.20
C LEU A 146 -16.15 14.73 0.01
N ILE A 147 -15.24 14.02 -0.65
CA ILE A 147 -15.34 12.58 -0.91
C ILE A 147 -15.32 11.76 0.39
N ALA A 148 -14.41 12.09 1.32
CA ALA A 148 -14.28 11.35 2.57
C ALA A 148 -15.51 11.50 3.48
N THR A 149 -16.25 12.60 3.33
CA THR A 149 -17.40 12.93 4.18
C THR A 149 -18.75 12.74 3.51
N ASP A 150 -18.83 12.52 2.20
CA ASP A 150 -20.09 12.29 1.51
C ASP A 150 -20.58 10.87 1.74
N PRO A 151 -21.81 10.65 2.26
CA PRO A 151 -22.39 9.32 2.30
C PRO A 151 -22.67 8.74 0.92
N LYS A 152 -22.88 9.56 -0.12
CA LYS A 152 -23.17 9.14 -1.49
C LYS A 152 -21.92 8.59 -2.20
N LEU A 153 -22.13 7.80 -3.24
CA LEU A 153 -21.04 7.35 -4.11
C LEU A 153 -20.53 8.52 -4.95
N PHE A 154 -19.23 8.50 -5.23
CA PHE A 154 -18.64 9.49 -6.12
C PHE A 154 -19.02 9.15 -7.57
N PRO A 155 -19.26 10.15 -8.44
CA PRO A 155 -19.64 9.88 -9.82
C PRO A 155 -18.59 9.03 -10.56
N GLN A 156 -19.01 7.88 -11.09
CA GLN A 156 -18.12 6.90 -11.72
C GLN A 156 -17.35 7.49 -12.92
N SER A 157 -18.00 8.38 -13.68
CA SER A 157 -17.41 9.11 -14.83
C SER A 157 -16.17 9.91 -14.48
N LEU A 158 -16.04 10.34 -13.21
CA LEU A 158 -14.99 11.24 -12.76
C LEU A 158 -13.79 10.50 -12.12
N ILE A 159 -13.92 9.20 -11.83
CA ILE A 159 -12.90 8.43 -11.10
C ILE A 159 -11.56 8.42 -11.84
N SER A 160 -11.58 8.11 -13.14
CA SER A 160 -10.36 8.02 -13.95
C SER A 160 -9.60 9.33 -14.03
N THR A 161 -10.31 10.47 -14.06
CA THR A 161 -9.68 11.80 -14.08
C THR A 161 -9.02 12.12 -12.74
N LEU A 162 -9.70 11.79 -11.63
CA LEU A 162 -9.14 11.95 -10.30
C LEU A 162 -7.90 11.07 -10.09
N LEU A 163 -7.99 9.77 -10.39
CA LEU A 163 -6.88 8.85 -10.24
C LEU A 163 -5.72 9.18 -11.19
N GLY A 164 -6.03 9.62 -12.43
CA GLY A 164 -5.04 10.13 -13.38
C GLY A 164 -4.24 11.33 -12.87
N SER A 165 -4.89 12.26 -12.16
CA SER A 165 -4.21 13.38 -11.50
C SER A 165 -3.34 12.89 -10.34
N LEU A 166 -3.87 12.01 -9.48
CA LEU A 166 -3.14 11.46 -8.33
C LEU A 166 -1.91 10.66 -8.75
N GLN A 167 -2.02 9.76 -9.74
CA GLN A 167 -0.88 8.98 -10.21
C GLN A 167 0.23 9.87 -10.77
N THR A 168 -0.12 10.98 -11.45
CA THR A 168 0.86 11.92 -12.01
C THR A 168 1.68 12.57 -10.91
N LEU A 169 1.02 13.02 -9.83
CA LEU A 169 1.68 13.63 -8.69
C LEU A 169 2.47 12.62 -7.86
N LEU A 170 1.93 11.41 -7.65
CA LEU A 170 2.57 10.34 -6.87
C LEU A 170 3.79 9.73 -7.55
N ASN A 171 3.84 9.73 -8.89
CA ASN A 171 5.00 9.25 -9.64
C ASN A 171 6.01 10.36 -9.96
N GLY A 172 5.64 11.61 -9.71
CA GLY A 172 6.49 12.79 -9.84
C GLY A 172 7.63 12.84 -8.82
N THR A 173 8.49 13.85 -8.97
CA THR A 173 9.70 14.03 -8.14
C THR A 173 9.56 15.13 -7.10
N ARG A 174 8.50 15.94 -7.17
CA ARG A 174 8.31 17.11 -6.30
C ARG A 174 7.61 16.71 -5.01
N GLN A 175 8.37 16.69 -3.92
CA GLN A 175 7.90 16.25 -2.61
C GLN A 175 6.62 16.95 -2.11
N PRO A 176 6.47 18.30 -2.19
CA PRO A 176 5.25 18.94 -1.68
C PRO A 176 3.97 18.53 -2.42
N LEU A 177 4.09 18.24 -3.72
CA LEU A 177 2.98 17.79 -4.56
C LEU A 177 2.64 16.34 -4.26
N TRP A 178 3.67 15.51 -4.11
CA TRP A 178 3.54 14.12 -3.70
C TRP A 178 2.83 14.01 -2.34
N GLU A 179 3.18 14.85 -1.37
CA GLU A 179 2.57 14.85 -0.02
C GLU A 179 1.09 15.24 -0.04
N VAL A 180 0.69 16.17 -0.90
CA VAL A 180 -0.73 16.49 -1.13
C VAL A 180 -1.43 15.28 -1.74
N ALA A 181 -0.88 14.69 -2.80
CA ALA A 181 -1.49 13.54 -3.46
C ALA A 181 -1.62 12.31 -2.54
N ALA A 182 -0.62 12.04 -1.70
CA ALA A 182 -0.64 10.94 -0.74
C ALA A 182 -1.72 11.14 0.35
N GLN A 183 -1.89 12.37 0.85
CA GLN A 183 -2.98 12.72 1.77
C GLN A 183 -4.36 12.57 1.14
N VAL A 184 -4.51 13.03 -0.11
CA VAL A 184 -5.77 12.91 -0.87
C VAL A 184 -6.10 11.46 -1.12
N LEU A 185 -5.12 10.66 -1.56
CA LEU A 185 -5.30 9.23 -1.79
C LEU A 185 -5.74 8.52 -0.51
N SER A 186 -5.06 8.77 0.61
CA SER A 186 -5.45 8.18 1.91
C SER A 186 -6.86 8.59 2.34
N ALA A 187 -7.26 9.84 2.11
CA ALA A 187 -8.62 10.30 2.40
C ALA A 187 -9.68 9.56 1.58
N ILE A 188 -9.49 9.42 0.26
CA ILE A 188 -10.49 8.79 -0.62
C ILE A 188 -10.55 7.27 -0.46
N LEU A 189 -9.45 6.61 -0.08
CA LEU A 189 -9.40 5.17 0.20
C LEU A 189 -10.21 4.74 1.43
N GLY A 190 -10.68 5.70 2.23
CA GLY A 190 -11.72 5.48 3.24
C GLY A 190 -13.03 4.96 2.62
N ARG A 191 -13.29 5.24 1.34
CA ARG A 191 -14.46 4.77 0.60
C ARG A 191 -14.11 3.51 -0.20
N LYS A 192 -14.90 2.45 -0.02
CA LYS A 192 -14.70 1.15 -0.69
C LYS A 192 -14.57 1.26 -2.22
N GLN A 193 -15.36 2.14 -2.85
CA GLN A 193 -15.32 2.36 -4.31
C GLN A 193 -13.92 2.70 -4.85
N PHE A 194 -13.11 3.43 -4.08
CA PHE A 194 -11.77 3.84 -4.52
C PHE A 194 -10.72 2.76 -4.31
N ARG A 195 -10.91 1.85 -3.35
CA ARG A 195 -9.94 0.78 -3.09
C ARG A 195 -9.81 -0.15 -4.29
N GLN A 196 -10.94 -0.60 -4.84
CA GLN A 196 -10.95 -1.43 -6.04
C GLN A 196 -10.40 -0.67 -7.25
N ALA A 197 -10.85 0.57 -7.48
CA ALA A 197 -10.38 1.37 -8.61
C ALA A 197 -8.85 1.63 -8.58
N VAL A 198 -8.30 1.94 -7.41
CA VAL A 198 -6.86 2.14 -7.23
C VAL A 198 -6.07 0.83 -7.40
N TRP A 199 -6.64 -0.30 -6.96
CA TRP A 199 -6.05 -1.62 -7.17
C TRP A 199 -5.99 -1.99 -8.66
N ASP A 200 -7.05 -1.72 -9.42
CA ASP A 200 -7.14 -2.04 -10.84
C ASP A 200 -6.17 -1.20 -11.70
N GLU A 201 -5.94 0.07 -11.34
CA GLU A 201 -5.03 0.96 -12.09
C GLU A 201 -3.55 0.79 -11.74
N GLU A 202 -3.21 0.32 -10.53
CA GLU A 202 -1.87 0.04 -10.00
C GLU A 202 -0.86 1.22 -9.93
N SER A 203 -1.05 2.27 -10.72
CA SER A 203 -0.08 3.34 -10.93
C SER A 203 0.06 4.26 -9.71
N CYS A 204 -1.03 4.47 -8.97
CA CYS A 204 -0.98 5.15 -7.67
C CYS A 204 -0.14 4.34 -6.67
N ILE A 205 -0.32 3.01 -6.62
CA ILE A 205 0.43 2.11 -5.73
C ILE A 205 1.92 2.14 -6.08
N SER A 206 2.25 2.10 -7.37
CA SER A 206 3.62 2.21 -7.87
C SER A 206 4.33 3.48 -7.39
N GLY A 207 3.64 4.63 -7.40
CA GLY A 207 4.18 5.90 -6.90
C GLY A 207 4.45 5.88 -5.38
N LEU A 208 3.56 5.25 -4.60
CA LEU A 208 3.76 5.06 -3.15
C LEU A 208 4.96 4.14 -2.86
N VAL A 209 5.04 3.00 -3.56
CA VAL A 209 6.11 2.01 -3.42
C VAL A 209 7.45 2.61 -3.80
N LYS A 210 7.50 3.37 -4.91
CA LYS A 210 8.70 4.11 -5.33
C LYS A 210 9.16 5.08 -4.25
N SER A 211 8.25 5.85 -3.66
CA SER A 211 8.56 6.77 -2.56
C SER A 211 9.15 6.01 -1.37
N LEU A 212 8.52 4.92 -0.91
CA LEU A 212 9.01 4.10 0.22
C LEU A 212 10.43 3.55 -0.01
N LYS A 213 10.75 3.13 -1.24
CA LYS A 213 12.10 2.64 -1.60
C LYS A 213 13.19 3.71 -1.49
N THR A 214 12.83 5.01 -1.52
CA THR A 214 13.78 6.11 -1.30
C THR A 214 14.00 6.47 0.16
N ASN A 215 13.35 5.76 1.09
CA ASN A 215 13.37 6.00 2.53
C ASN A 215 13.05 7.47 2.89
N PRO A 216 11.81 7.93 2.62
CA PRO A 216 11.44 9.32 2.78
C PRO A 216 11.25 9.67 4.27
N ASN A 217 10.90 10.93 4.55
CA ASN A 217 10.65 11.36 5.92
C ASN A 217 9.48 10.55 6.57
N PRO A 218 9.41 10.45 7.91
CA PRO A 218 8.39 9.63 8.58
C PRO A 218 6.94 9.99 8.27
N GLN A 219 6.65 11.24 7.87
CA GLN A 219 5.30 11.65 7.50
C GLN A 219 4.91 11.09 6.12
N ALA A 220 5.83 11.15 5.16
CA ALA A 220 5.63 10.56 3.84
C ALA A 220 5.53 9.03 3.91
N GLN A 221 6.37 8.38 4.73
CA GLN A 221 6.26 6.95 5.02
C GLN A 221 4.86 6.63 5.57
N TYR A 222 4.40 7.37 6.57
CA TYR A 222 3.09 7.17 7.17
C TYR A 222 1.97 7.26 6.12
N TRP A 223 1.91 8.32 5.30
CA TRP A 223 0.84 8.46 4.31
C TRP A 223 0.83 7.37 3.23
N ALA A 224 2.02 6.95 2.76
CA ALA A 224 2.11 5.86 1.81
C ALA A 224 1.62 4.54 2.42
N ILE A 225 2.06 4.22 3.64
CA ILE A 225 1.74 2.94 4.28
C ILE A 225 0.28 2.94 4.74
N THR A 226 -0.29 4.06 5.19
CA THR A 226 -1.72 4.17 5.48
C THR A 226 -2.56 3.89 4.24
N SER A 227 -2.16 4.40 3.07
CA SER A 227 -2.87 4.10 1.81
C SER A 227 -2.80 2.60 1.47
N ILE A 228 -1.63 1.96 1.65
CA ILE A 228 -1.45 0.52 1.43
C ILE A 228 -2.25 -0.31 2.45
N TRP A 229 -2.30 0.11 3.71
CA TRP A 229 -3.10 -0.49 4.77
C TRP A 229 -4.60 -0.43 4.45
N GLN A 230 -5.09 0.71 3.96
CA GLN A 230 -6.49 0.84 3.54
C GLN A 230 -6.82 -0.06 2.35
N LEU A 231 -5.89 -0.24 1.42
CA LEU A 231 -6.03 -1.16 0.29
C LEU A 231 -6.02 -2.62 0.72
N SER A 232 -5.22 -3.00 1.73
CA SER A 232 -5.11 -4.41 2.15
C SER A 232 -6.39 -4.97 2.76
N PHE A 233 -7.41 -4.15 3.05
CA PHE A 233 -8.74 -4.62 3.44
C PHE A 233 -9.55 -5.24 2.29
N GLU A 234 -9.18 -4.99 1.03
CA GLU A 234 -9.80 -5.65 -0.11
C GLU A 234 -9.07 -6.96 -0.42
N GLN A 235 -9.82 -8.06 -0.52
CA GLN A 235 -9.27 -9.41 -0.75
C GLN A 235 -8.30 -9.47 -1.94
N THR A 236 -8.72 -8.90 -3.08
CA THR A 236 -7.94 -8.88 -4.33
C THR A 236 -6.61 -8.12 -4.18
N ALA A 237 -6.62 -7.04 -3.41
CA ALA A 237 -5.42 -6.29 -3.10
C ALA A 237 -4.53 -7.04 -2.10
N ALA A 238 -5.08 -7.63 -1.04
CA ALA A 238 -4.33 -8.42 -0.07
C ALA A 238 -3.59 -9.61 -0.69
N GLU A 239 -4.23 -10.28 -1.66
CA GLU A 239 -3.62 -11.39 -2.41
C GLU A 239 -2.52 -10.96 -3.37
N GLY A 240 -2.58 -9.72 -3.88
CA GLY A 240 -1.71 -9.26 -4.95
C GLY A 240 -0.62 -8.27 -4.55
N LEU A 241 -0.77 -7.55 -3.43
CA LEU A 241 0.13 -6.46 -3.04
C LEU A 241 1.58 -6.94 -2.92
N ASP A 242 1.79 -8.08 -2.27
CA ASP A 242 3.14 -8.64 -2.15
C ASP A 242 3.66 -9.17 -3.49
N LYS A 243 2.85 -9.97 -4.18
CA LYS A 243 3.19 -10.56 -5.49
C LYS A 243 3.62 -9.51 -6.52
N LYS A 244 2.95 -8.35 -6.57
CA LYS A 244 3.20 -7.30 -7.57
C LYS A 244 4.25 -6.28 -7.13
N PHE A 245 4.33 -5.98 -5.83
CA PHE A 245 5.11 -4.84 -5.34
C PHE A 245 6.18 -5.17 -4.30
N ASP A 246 6.33 -6.45 -3.90
CA ASP A 246 7.25 -6.90 -2.85
C ASP A 246 7.02 -6.16 -1.53
N ILE A 247 5.73 -6.00 -1.18
CA ILE A 247 5.33 -5.10 -0.10
C ILE A 247 5.81 -5.59 1.26
N VAL A 248 5.86 -6.91 1.50
CA VAL A 248 6.27 -7.45 2.79
C VAL A 248 7.73 -7.09 3.09
N ALA A 249 8.62 -7.25 2.12
CA ALA A 249 10.04 -6.90 2.28
C ALA A 249 10.22 -5.39 2.47
N ILE A 250 9.53 -4.57 1.68
CA ILE A 250 9.59 -3.10 1.77
C ILE A 250 9.14 -2.63 3.15
N LEU A 251 7.97 -3.06 3.62
CA LEU A 251 7.43 -2.64 4.91
C LEU A 251 8.30 -3.12 6.07
N THR A 252 8.82 -4.34 6.01
CA THR A 252 9.75 -4.85 7.02
C THR A 252 11.01 -4.00 7.11
N ASN A 253 11.58 -3.58 5.98
CA ASN A 253 12.74 -2.70 5.95
C ASN A 253 12.43 -1.29 6.47
N VAL A 254 11.27 -0.73 6.10
CA VAL A 254 10.82 0.57 6.64
C VAL A 254 10.65 0.50 8.15
N ALA A 255 10.01 -0.54 8.69
CA ALA A 255 9.83 -0.68 10.14
C ALA A 255 11.15 -0.85 10.91
N LYS A 256 12.15 -1.53 10.34
CA LYS A 256 13.49 -1.65 10.92
C LYS A 256 14.18 -0.29 11.05
N GLY A 257 14.02 0.60 10.06
CA GLY A 257 14.60 1.95 10.05
C GLY A 257 13.73 3.04 10.70
N ALA A 258 12.47 2.73 11.03
CA ALA A 258 11.51 3.72 11.51
C ALA A 258 11.87 4.22 12.92
N VAL A 259 11.93 5.55 13.06
CA VAL A 259 12.19 6.24 14.33
C VAL A 259 10.91 6.73 15.02
N LYS A 260 9.77 6.68 14.32
CA LYS A 260 8.47 7.13 14.84
C LYS A 260 7.54 5.93 15.01
N GLU A 261 6.97 5.81 16.21
CA GLU A 261 6.02 4.76 16.59
C GLU A 261 4.85 4.66 15.61
N LYS A 262 4.28 5.80 15.17
CA LYS A 262 3.18 5.83 14.19
C LYS A 262 3.50 5.11 12.86
N VAL A 263 4.76 5.10 12.43
CA VAL A 263 5.16 4.40 11.19
C VAL A 263 5.23 2.89 11.45
N GLN A 264 5.80 2.48 12.60
CA GLN A 264 5.82 1.08 13.01
C GLN A 264 4.41 0.53 13.21
N ARG A 265 3.53 1.30 13.87
CA ARG A 265 2.11 1.00 14.08
C ARG A 265 1.39 0.65 12.79
N VAL A 266 1.48 1.51 11.77
CA VAL A 266 0.78 1.28 10.50
C VAL A 266 1.43 0.16 9.66
N VAL A 267 2.75 -0.03 9.73
CA VAL A 267 3.41 -1.20 9.10
C VAL A 267 2.89 -2.49 9.70
N VAL A 268 2.91 -2.60 11.03
CA VAL A 268 2.46 -3.79 11.76
C VAL A 268 1.00 -4.08 11.45
N ALA A 269 0.13 -3.07 11.45
CA ALA A 269 -1.27 -3.19 11.06
C ALA A 269 -1.43 -3.71 9.62
N THR A 270 -0.61 -3.22 8.69
CA THR A 270 -0.63 -3.67 7.29
C THR A 270 -0.24 -5.12 7.16
N LEU A 271 0.86 -5.54 7.80
CA LEU A 271 1.34 -6.93 7.77
C LEU A 271 0.33 -7.88 8.41
N ARG A 272 -0.28 -7.48 9.53
CA ARG A 272 -1.38 -8.23 10.14
C ARG A 272 -2.53 -8.42 9.18
N ASN A 273 -2.97 -7.36 8.50
CA ASN A 273 -4.11 -7.43 7.60
C ASN A 273 -3.84 -8.37 6.41
N LEU A 274 -2.65 -8.29 5.82
CA LEU A 274 -2.22 -9.19 4.75
C LEU A 274 -2.22 -10.66 5.20
N LEU A 275 -1.72 -10.93 6.42
CA LEU A 275 -1.71 -12.29 6.98
C LEU A 275 -3.12 -12.80 7.29
N ALA A 276 -3.99 -11.96 7.84
CA ALA A 276 -5.35 -12.34 8.23
C ALA A 276 -6.26 -12.60 7.02
N ILE A 277 -6.10 -11.83 5.93
CA ILE A 277 -6.98 -11.86 4.76
C ILE A 277 -6.48 -12.80 3.67
N ALA A 278 -5.17 -12.83 3.42
CA ALA A 278 -4.56 -13.60 2.33
C ALA A 278 -3.28 -14.31 2.81
N PRO A 279 -3.37 -15.24 3.80
CA PRO A 279 -2.20 -15.88 4.38
C PRO A 279 -1.38 -16.65 3.35
N SER A 280 -2.03 -17.43 2.46
CA SER A 280 -1.33 -18.28 1.47
C SER A 280 -0.45 -17.49 0.52
N GLN A 281 -0.83 -16.27 0.15
CA GLN A 281 -0.09 -15.42 -0.78
C GLN A 281 1.04 -14.66 -0.09
N ASN A 282 0.88 -14.31 1.19
CA ASN A 282 1.81 -13.43 1.90
C ASN A 282 2.81 -14.16 2.82
N LEU A 283 2.45 -15.34 3.33
CA LEU A 283 3.29 -16.12 4.25
C LEU A 283 4.69 -16.42 3.72
N PRO A 284 4.90 -16.88 2.46
CA PRO A 284 6.24 -17.19 1.96
C PRO A 284 7.20 -16.00 2.08
N SER A 285 6.77 -14.81 1.65
CA SER A 285 7.56 -13.59 1.74
C SER A 285 7.78 -13.13 3.18
N MET A 286 6.81 -13.36 4.08
CA MET A 286 6.96 -13.06 5.51
C MET A 286 8.04 -13.93 6.17
N PHE A 287 8.15 -15.21 5.79
CA PHE A 287 9.23 -16.08 6.27
C PHE A 287 10.59 -15.69 5.69
N VAL A 288 10.67 -15.43 4.38
CA VAL A 288 11.90 -14.95 3.73
C VAL A 288 12.39 -13.64 4.35
N ALA A 289 11.46 -12.72 4.68
CA ALA A 289 11.78 -11.46 5.35
C ALA A 289 12.16 -11.63 6.84
N LYS A 290 12.09 -12.86 7.37
CA LYS A 290 12.30 -13.21 8.79
C LYS A 290 11.42 -12.37 9.71
N LEU A 291 10.13 -12.29 9.38
CA LEU A 291 9.18 -11.44 10.07
C LEU A 291 8.97 -11.86 11.53
N LEU A 292 8.91 -13.16 11.84
CA LEU A 292 8.69 -13.63 13.22
C LEU A 292 9.79 -13.16 14.19
N PRO A 293 11.10 -13.39 13.94
CA PRO A 293 12.16 -12.81 14.76
C PRO A 293 12.06 -11.28 14.91
N PHE A 294 11.68 -10.59 13.83
CA PHE A 294 11.50 -9.14 13.86
C PHE A 294 10.34 -8.71 14.76
N VAL A 295 9.18 -9.37 14.67
CA VAL A 295 8.01 -9.13 15.54
C VAL A 295 8.37 -9.37 17.00
N VAL A 296 9.07 -10.46 17.32
CA VAL A 296 9.55 -10.74 18.69
C VAL A 296 10.49 -9.62 19.19
N SER A 297 11.37 -9.11 18.33
CA SER A 297 12.23 -7.98 18.68
C SER A 297 11.43 -6.69 18.98
N LEU A 298 10.35 -6.43 18.24
CA LEU A 298 9.46 -5.30 18.47
C LEU A 298 8.68 -5.45 19.78
N GLN A 299 8.20 -6.66 20.10
CA GLN A 299 7.50 -6.93 21.37
C GLN A 299 8.37 -6.70 22.61
N SER A 300 9.70 -6.84 22.51
CA SER A 300 10.61 -6.57 23.62
C SER A 300 10.69 -5.07 23.99
N ARG A 301 10.19 -4.19 23.12
CA ARG A 301 10.15 -2.74 23.33
C ARG A 301 8.91 -2.33 24.11
N LYS A 302 8.97 -1.15 24.75
CA LYS A 302 7.80 -0.52 25.36
C LYS A 302 7.08 0.32 24.32
N TRP A 303 5.77 0.09 24.20
CA TRP A 303 4.88 0.83 23.31
C TRP A 303 3.92 1.70 24.12
N SER A 304 3.56 2.85 23.56
CA SER A 304 2.58 3.76 24.16
C SER A 304 1.17 3.53 23.62
N ASP A 305 1.08 3.04 22.38
CA ASP A 305 -0.15 2.63 21.71
C ASP A 305 -0.45 1.15 22.04
N GLU A 306 -1.65 0.84 22.57
CA GLU A 306 -2.05 -0.54 22.90
C GLU A 306 -2.35 -1.36 21.64
N GLU A 307 -2.80 -0.73 20.55
CA GLU A 307 -3.21 -1.45 19.35
C GLU A 307 -2.02 -2.07 18.60
N ILE A 308 -0.80 -1.49 18.69
CA ILE A 308 0.39 -2.14 18.13
C ILE A 308 0.76 -3.41 18.92
N VAL A 309 0.50 -3.43 20.23
CA VAL A 309 0.80 -4.59 21.07
C VAL A 309 -0.09 -5.76 20.66
N GLU A 310 -1.39 -5.50 20.51
CA GLU A 310 -2.36 -6.49 20.02
C GLU A 310 -1.99 -7.03 18.63
N ASP A 311 -1.63 -6.13 17.69
CA ASP A 311 -1.26 -6.57 16.34
C ASP A 311 0.05 -7.37 16.32
N LEU A 312 1.02 -7.02 17.18
CA LEU A 312 2.28 -7.78 17.33
C LEU A 312 2.04 -9.16 17.94
N ASP A 313 1.18 -9.26 18.95
CA ASP A 313 0.80 -10.54 19.56
C ASP A 313 0.13 -11.46 18.52
N TYR A 314 -0.84 -10.95 17.78
CA TYR A 314 -1.48 -11.69 16.69
C TYR A 314 -0.48 -12.19 15.65
N LEU A 315 0.40 -11.31 15.16
CA LEU A 315 1.41 -11.68 14.16
C LEU A 315 2.36 -12.75 14.69
N LYS A 316 2.80 -12.64 15.94
CA LYS A 316 3.69 -13.63 16.55
C LYS A 316 3.02 -14.99 16.66
N GLU A 317 1.81 -15.04 17.20
CA GLU A 317 1.07 -16.29 17.37
C GLU A 317 0.81 -16.96 16.03
N GLU A 318 0.24 -16.23 15.07
CA GLU A 318 -0.10 -16.79 13.76
C GLU A 318 1.16 -17.22 12.99
N LEU A 319 2.20 -16.38 12.94
CA LEU A 319 3.45 -16.76 12.26
C LEU A 319 4.11 -17.97 12.92
N LYS A 320 4.10 -18.06 14.26
CA LYS A 320 4.67 -19.21 14.96
C LYS A 320 3.87 -20.47 14.70
N THR A 321 2.54 -20.42 14.80
CA THR A 321 1.67 -21.57 14.52
C THR A 321 1.86 -22.07 13.08
N ARG A 322 1.98 -21.15 12.11
CA ARG A 322 2.25 -21.52 10.71
C ARG A 322 3.66 -22.07 10.50
N LEU A 323 4.65 -21.55 11.22
CA LEU A 323 6.02 -22.06 11.21
C LEU A 323 6.11 -23.48 11.75
N ASP A 324 5.41 -23.74 12.86
CA ASP A 324 5.33 -25.06 13.51
C ASP A 324 4.51 -26.06 12.65
N GLY A 325 3.55 -25.57 11.85
CA GLY A 325 2.87 -26.37 10.83
C GLY A 325 3.76 -26.72 9.63
N LEU A 326 4.54 -25.75 9.14
CA LEU A 326 5.47 -25.91 8.00
C LEU A 326 6.70 -26.76 8.32
N SER A 327 6.99 -27.01 9.59
CA SER A 327 7.97 -28.01 9.99
C SER A 327 7.40 -29.43 10.02
N THR A 328 6.15 -29.65 9.58
CA THR A 328 5.57 -31.00 9.50
C THR A 328 6.02 -31.72 8.24
N TYR A 329 6.16 -33.05 8.35
CA TYR A 329 6.52 -33.92 7.24
C TYR A 329 5.55 -33.82 6.06
N ASP A 330 4.25 -33.73 6.34
CA ASP A 330 3.21 -33.76 5.30
C ASP A 330 3.23 -32.48 4.43
N GLU A 331 3.50 -31.32 5.04
CA GLU A 331 3.65 -30.06 4.31
C GLU A 331 4.91 -30.07 3.42
N TYR A 332 6.05 -30.58 3.92
CA TYR A 332 7.25 -30.79 3.10
C TYR A 332 6.99 -31.68 1.88
N ILE A 333 6.26 -32.79 2.05
CA ILE A 333 5.89 -33.66 0.93
C ILE A 333 4.96 -32.93 -0.05
N SER A 334 4.00 -32.15 0.45
CA SER A 334 3.10 -31.35 -0.40
C SER A 334 3.86 -30.31 -1.24
N GLU A 335 4.83 -29.62 -0.63
CA GLU A 335 5.69 -28.63 -1.28
C GLU A 335 6.49 -29.27 -2.43
N LEU A 336 7.12 -30.42 -2.16
CA LEU A 336 7.84 -31.21 -3.15
C LEU A 336 6.96 -31.67 -4.33
N GLU A 337 5.76 -32.17 -4.04
CA GLU A 337 4.84 -32.62 -5.08
C GLU A 337 4.37 -31.46 -5.95
N SER A 338 4.11 -30.30 -5.35
CA SER A 338 3.74 -29.07 -6.07
C SER A 338 4.86 -28.54 -6.98
N GLY A 339 6.12 -28.82 -6.65
CA GLY A 339 7.32 -28.32 -7.34
C GLY A 339 7.63 -26.85 -7.09
N HIS A 340 6.92 -26.17 -6.18
CA HIS A 340 7.15 -24.78 -5.80
C HIS A 340 7.85 -24.73 -4.45
N LEU A 341 9.17 -24.93 -4.47
CA LEU A 341 9.99 -24.89 -3.25
C LEU A 341 10.34 -23.46 -2.85
N VAL A 342 10.22 -23.16 -1.56
CA VAL A 342 10.64 -21.91 -0.92
C VAL A 342 11.43 -22.23 0.34
N TRP A 343 12.22 -21.28 0.83
CA TRP A 343 12.87 -21.48 2.13
C TRP A 343 11.81 -21.49 3.23
N SER A 344 11.55 -22.68 3.77
CA SER A 344 10.63 -22.95 4.87
C SER A 344 11.36 -23.69 6.01
N PRO A 345 10.79 -23.75 7.23
CA PRO A 345 11.38 -24.48 8.35
C PRO A 345 11.73 -25.94 8.06
N ALA A 346 10.92 -26.64 7.26
CA ALA A 346 11.23 -28.01 6.84
C ALA A 346 12.54 -28.08 6.05
N HIS A 347 12.82 -27.07 5.23
CA HIS A 347 14.05 -27.00 4.45
C HIS A 347 15.24 -26.53 5.30
N GLU A 348 15.06 -25.54 6.18
CA GLU A 348 16.17 -24.87 6.89
C GLU A 348 16.58 -25.52 8.22
N THR A 349 15.66 -26.15 8.96
CA THR A 349 15.94 -26.60 10.34
C THR A 349 16.57 -27.98 10.37
N GLU A 350 17.69 -28.12 11.11
CA GLU A 350 18.32 -29.44 11.26
C GLU A 350 17.42 -30.44 12.00
N ASP A 351 16.57 -29.97 12.91
CA ASP A 351 15.72 -30.84 13.72
C ASP A 351 14.67 -31.55 12.86
N PHE A 352 14.09 -30.86 11.87
CA PHE A 352 13.23 -31.52 10.87
C PHE A 352 13.96 -32.69 10.19
N TRP A 353 15.18 -32.46 9.71
CA TRP A 353 15.94 -33.47 8.99
C TRP A 353 16.47 -34.59 9.89
N LYS A 354 16.78 -34.31 11.15
CA LYS A 354 17.11 -35.34 12.15
C LYS A 354 15.95 -36.29 12.38
N GLU A 355 14.74 -35.75 12.49
CA GLU A 355 13.53 -36.54 12.75
C GLU A 355 13.05 -37.29 11.50
N ASN A 356 13.08 -36.63 10.34
CA ASN A 356 12.42 -37.12 9.13
C ASN A 356 13.37 -37.65 8.06
N GLY A 357 14.68 -37.38 8.13
CA GLY A 357 15.64 -37.70 7.06
C GLY A 357 15.64 -39.17 6.65
N MET A 358 15.60 -40.09 7.62
CA MET A 358 15.50 -41.53 7.34
C MET A 358 14.17 -41.89 6.67
N ARG A 359 13.06 -41.30 7.14
CA ARG A 359 11.72 -41.51 6.59
C ARG A 359 11.63 -41.08 5.14
N ILE A 360 12.14 -39.88 4.81
CA ILE A 360 12.17 -39.32 3.44
C ILE A 360 12.84 -40.29 2.45
N GLY A 361 13.92 -40.96 2.88
CA GLY A 361 14.66 -41.91 2.04
C GLY A 361 14.06 -43.30 1.92
N GLN A 362 13.21 -43.71 2.86
CA GLN A 362 12.66 -45.06 2.95
C GLN A 362 11.21 -45.14 2.46
N GLU A 363 10.42 -44.10 2.73
CA GLU A 363 9.02 -44.05 2.37
C GLU A 363 8.85 -44.01 0.84
N SER A 364 7.92 -44.84 0.35
CA SER A 364 7.62 -44.95 -1.09
C SER A 364 8.87 -45.12 -1.97
N ASP A 365 9.86 -45.89 -1.50
CA ASP A 365 11.12 -46.15 -2.21
C ASP A 365 11.89 -44.86 -2.59
N GLY A 366 11.89 -43.87 -1.70
CA GLY A 366 12.61 -42.61 -1.89
C GLY A 366 11.95 -41.68 -2.91
N LYS A 367 10.63 -41.75 -3.10
CA LYS A 367 9.84 -40.89 -4.01
C LYS A 367 10.16 -39.40 -3.83
N ALA A 368 10.27 -38.93 -2.59
CA ALA A 368 10.61 -37.54 -2.28
C ALA A 368 11.99 -37.13 -2.82
N ILE A 369 12.99 -38.01 -2.68
CA ILE A 369 14.34 -37.79 -3.20
C ILE A 369 14.37 -37.81 -4.73
N ARG A 370 13.61 -38.73 -5.33
CA ARG A 370 13.42 -38.74 -6.78
C ARG A 370 12.84 -37.41 -7.26
N ARG A 371 11.82 -36.90 -6.58
CA ARG A 371 11.19 -35.62 -6.91
C ARG A 371 12.15 -34.44 -6.79
N LEU A 372 12.95 -34.37 -5.71
CA LEU A 372 14.02 -33.37 -5.57
C LEU A 372 14.98 -33.36 -6.77
N ILE A 373 15.43 -34.55 -7.19
CA ILE A 373 16.36 -34.70 -8.32
C ILE A 373 15.69 -34.35 -9.66
N GLU A 374 14.41 -34.68 -9.84
CA GLU A 374 13.61 -34.24 -10.99
C GLU A 374 13.50 -32.71 -11.07
N LEU A 375 13.31 -32.03 -9.93
CA LEU A 375 13.25 -30.56 -9.87
C LEU A 375 14.57 -29.91 -10.28
N LEU A 376 15.72 -30.53 -9.97
CA LEU A 376 17.04 -30.05 -10.46
C LEU A 376 17.15 -30.05 -11.99
N THR A 377 16.34 -30.86 -12.68
CA THR A 377 16.36 -30.96 -14.15
C THR A 377 15.25 -30.14 -14.81
N THR A 378 14.09 -30.07 -14.16
CA THR A 378 12.87 -29.51 -14.76
C THR A 378 12.63 -28.04 -14.38
N SER A 379 13.11 -27.59 -13.23
CA SER A 379 12.94 -26.20 -12.79
C SER A 379 13.97 -25.27 -13.42
N LYS A 380 13.54 -24.06 -13.77
CA LYS A 380 14.40 -22.94 -14.18
C LYS A 380 14.50 -21.86 -13.12
N ASP A 381 13.76 -22.00 -12.02
CA ASP A 381 13.74 -21.04 -10.93
C ASP A 381 14.97 -21.24 -10.04
N PRO A 382 15.89 -20.25 -9.94
CA PRO A 382 17.07 -20.37 -9.09
C PRO A 382 16.75 -20.65 -7.62
N LEU A 383 15.63 -20.15 -7.09
CA LEU A 383 15.23 -20.42 -5.70
C LEU A 383 14.90 -21.89 -5.51
N VAL A 384 14.06 -22.46 -6.37
CA VAL A 384 13.67 -23.88 -6.31
C VAL A 384 14.89 -24.78 -6.44
N LEU A 385 15.82 -24.43 -7.35
CA LEU A 385 17.07 -25.16 -7.52
C LEU A 385 17.95 -25.09 -6.26
N ALA A 386 18.08 -23.92 -5.64
CA ALA A 386 18.89 -23.74 -4.43
C ALA A 386 18.31 -24.54 -3.24
N VAL A 387 16.99 -24.47 -3.01
CA VAL A 387 16.31 -25.24 -1.97
C VAL A 387 16.46 -26.75 -2.22
N ALA A 388 16.19 -27.22 -3.44
CA ALA A 388 16.32 -28.64 -3.77
C ALA A 388 17.76 -29.17 -3.59
N LEU A 389 18.77 -28.39 -3.99
CA LEU A 389 20.18 -28.72 -3.77
C LEU A 389 20.51 -28.83 -2.28
N HIS A 390 20.03 -27.87 -1.48
CA HIS A 390 20.22 -27.86 -0.04
C HIS A 390 19.60 -29.09 0.63
N ASP A 391 18.36 -29.42 0.27
CA ASP A 391 17.62 -30.57 0.80
C ASP A 391 18.30 -31.89 0.50
N ILE A 392 18.81 -32.07 -0.73
CA ILE A 392 19.65 -33.23 -1.07
C ILE A 392 20.87 -33.27 -0.16
N GLY A 393 21.49 -32.12 0.10
CA GLY A 393 22.57 -31.96 1.06
C GLY A 393 22.20 -32.37 2.49
N GLN A 394 21.00 -32.03 2.95
CA GLN A 394 20.50 -32.42 4.28
C GLN A 394 20.17 -33.91 4.34
N PHE A 395 19.56 -34.47 3.29
CA PHE A 395 19.29 -35.90 3.18
C PHE A 395 20.57 -36.74 3.19
N ILE A 396 21.67 -36.28 2.58
CA ILE A 396 22.97 -36.99 2.69
C ILE A 396 23.42 -37.07 4.15
N LYS A 397 23.25 -35.98 4.90
CA LYS A 397 23.68 -35.85 6.29
C LYS A 397 22.82 -36.71 7.24
N TRP A 398 21.50 -36.71 7.05
CA TRP A 398 20.54 -37.26 8.01
C TRP A 398 19.73 -38.47 7.53
N GLY A 399 19.80 -38.82 6.24
CA GLY A 399 19.09 -39.95 5.62
C GLY A 399 19.65 -41.33 5.92
N GLY A 400 20.66 -41.43 6.78
CA GLY A 400 21.34 -42.67 7.15
C GLY A 400 22.29 -43.21 6.07
N ASP A 401 22.85 -44.40 6.31
CA ASP A 401 23.95 -44.97 5.51
C ASP A 401 23.62 -45.19 4.02
N LYS A 402 22.33 -45.34 3.69
CA LYS A 402 21.87 -45.56 2.32
C LYS A 402 21.63 -44.27 1.54
N SER A 403 21.68 -43.09 2.17
CA SER A 403 21.34 -41.80 1.56
C SER A 403 22.09 -41.55 0.25
N LYS A 404 23.42 -41.77 0.26
CA LYS A 404 24.28 -41.59 -0.92
C LYS A 404 23.93 -42.57 -2.04
N LYS A 405 23.62 -43.82 -1.69
CA LYS A 405 23.20 -44.85 -2.65
C LYS A 405 21.85 -44.52 -3.28
N THR A 406 20.90 -44.00 -2.49
CA THR A 406 19.61 -43.55 -3.01
C THR A 406 19.76 -42.40 -4.00
N ILE A 407 20.63 -41.42 -3.69
CA ILE A 407 20.93 -40.32 -4.62
C ILE A 407 21.58 -40.84 -5.91
N ASP A 408 22.50 -41.80 -5.80
CA ASP A 408 23.14 -42.44 -6.96
C ASP A 408 22.13 -43.15 -7.85
N ASN A 409 21.21 -43.92 -7.25
CA ASN A 409 20.19 -44.67 -7.99
C ASN A 409 19.29 -43.76 -8.85
N PHE A 410 19.14 -42.50 -8.47
CA PHE A 410 18.36 -41.51 -9.21
C PHE A 410 19.22 -40.57 -10.06
N ASN A 411 20.50 -40.89 -10.29
CA ASN A 411 21.47 -40.06 -11.03
C ASN A 411 21.67 -38.65 -10.44
N GLY A 412 21.41 -38.48 -9.15
CA GLY A 412 21.48 -37.17 -8.49
C GLY A 412 22.90 -36.61 -8.40
N LYS A 413 23.93 -37.46 -8.26
CA LYS A 413 25.34 -36.99 -8.19
C LYS A 413 25.75 -36.18 -9.42
N THR A 414 25.46 -36.71 -10.60
CA THR A 414 25.76 -36.03 -11.86
C THR A 414 25.04 -34.69 -11.95
N LYS A 415 23.76 -34.65 -11.56
CA LYS A 415 22.95 -33.43 -11.60
C LYS A 415 23.42 -32.35 -10.63
N VAL A 416 23.79 -32.72 -9.41
CA VAL A 416 24.35 -31.78 -8.43
C VAL A 416 25.70 -31.22 -8.93
N MET A 417 26.55 -32.06 -9.53
CA MET A 417 27.84 -31.63 -10.07
C MET A 417 27.69 -30.67 -11.27
N GLU A 418 26.72 -30.92 -12.16
CA GLU A 418 26.40 -30.00 -13.27
C GLU A 418 26.04 -28.60 -12.77
N LEU A 419 25.30 -28.50 -11.66
CA LEU A 419 24.83 -27.22 -11.10
C LEU A 419 25.89 -26.42 -10.33
N MET A 420 27.08 -26.97 -10.08
CA MET A 420 28.21 -26.19 -9.51
C MET A 420 28.65 -25.04 -10.43
N GLY A 421 28.42 -25.17 -11.74
CA GLY A 421 28.72 -24.16 -12.75
C GLY A 421 27.56 -23.22 -13.08
N HIS A 422 26.45 -23.27 -12.34
CA HIS A 422 25.24 -22.50 -12.64
C HIS A 422 25.48 -20.97 -12.61
N GLU A 423 24.71 -20.19 -13.37
CA GLU A 423 24.89 -18.72 -13.44
C GLU A 423 24.54 -17.99 -12.13
N ASN A 424 23.55 -18.50 -11.40
CA ASN A 424 23.13 -17.97 -10.10
C ASN A 424 24.11 -18.38 -8.98
N ALA A 425 24.55 -17.41 -8.17
CA ALA A 425 25.53 -17.62 -7.12
C ALA A 425 25.06 -18.51 -5.97
N ASP A 426 23.79 -18.43 -5.59
CA ASP A 426 23.23 -19.24 -4.50
C ASP A 426 23.09 -20.71 -4.92
N VAL A 427 22.60 -20.94 -6.15
CA VAL A 427 22.56 -22.30 -6.74
C VAL A 427 23.96 -22.94 -6.76
N ARG A 428 24.99 -22.20 -7.21
CA ARG A 428 26.38 -22.70 -7.17
C ARG A 428 26.83 -23.01 -5.74
N TYR A 429 26.54 -22.11 -4.80
CA TYR A 429 26.91 -22.28 -3.40
C TYR A 429 26.29 -23.55 -2.81
N GLN A 430 24.97 -23.74 -2.97
CA GLN A 430 24.27 -24.93 -2.49
C GLN A 430 24.77 -26.20 -3.18
N ALA A 431 25.03 -26.16 -4.50
CA ALA A 431 25.59 -27.29 -5.23
C ALA A 431 26.97 -27.70 -4.67
N LEU A 432 27.87 -26.74 -4.45
CA LEU A 432 29.19 -26.99 -3.88
C LEU A 432 29.10 -27.58 -2.47
N MET A 433 28.24 -27.04 -1.61
CA MET A 433 28.01 -27.56 -0.27
C MET A 433 27.48 -29.00 -0.29
N THR A 434 26.55 -29.30 -1.21
CA THR A 434 26.00 -30.65 -1.37
C THR A 434 27.02 -31.62 -1.94
N VAL A 435 27.87 -31.22 -2.90
CA VAL A 435 28.99 -32.04 -3.38
C VAL A 435 30.00 -32.31 -2.25
N GLN A 436 30.32 -31.30 -1.44
CA GLN A 436 31.22 -31.50 -0.29
C GLN A 436 30.69 -32.60 0.64
N ARG A 437 29.38 -32.62 0.91
CA ARG A 437 28.71 -33.66 1.72
C ARG A 437 28.69 -35.03 1.02
N LEU A 438 28.48 -35.07 -0.29
CA LEU A 438 28.57 -36.30 -1.09
C LEU A 438 29.97 -36.93 -0.97
N MET A 439 31.01 -36.10 -1.04
CA MET A 439 32.41 -36.52 -1.03
C MET A 439 32.98 -36.78 0.36
N SER A 440 32.42 -36.19 1.42
CA SER A 440 32.86 -36.44 2.80
C SER A 440 32.54 -37.88 3.23
N GLN A 441 33.51 -38.64 3.72
CA GLN A 441 33.25 -39.96 4.33
C GLN A 441 32.53 -39.78 5.68
N HIS A 442 31.51 -40.59 5.96
CA HIS A 442 30.90 -40.61 7.29
C HIS A 442 31.95 -41.10 8.29
N TRP A 443 32.23 -40.32 9.34
CA TRP A 443 32.96 -40.82 10.49
C TRP A 443 31.99 -41.71 11.28
N THR A 444 32.03 -43.02 11.05
CA THR A 444 31.37 -44.00 11.91
C THR A 444 31.95 -43.87 13.32
N LYS A 445 31.10 -43.54 14.29
CA LYS A 445 31.32 -43.89 15.69
C LYS A 445 30.41 -45.05 16.04
#